data_AF-A0A3A0CJ41-F1
#
_entry.id   AF-A0A3A0CJ41-F1
#
_cell.length_a   1.000
_cell.length_b   1.000
_cell.length_c   1.000
_cell.angle_alpha   90.00
_cell.angle_beta   90.00
_cell.angle_gamma   90.00
#
_symmetry.space_group_name_H-M   'P 1'
#
loop_
_entity.id
_entity.type
_entity.pdbx_description
1 polymer ?
#
loop_
_entity_poly.entity_id
_entity_poly.type
_entity_poly.pdbx_seq_one_letter_code
_entity_poly.pdbx_strand_id
1 'polypeptide(L)'
;MPKMKTHKGASKRFRITKKGKLKHYNAGHSHMQSGKSPKRRRSLRKPSLLAPEHAGRVAKLLGVRMVSPPPTPPQNPQKKAEEKK
;
A
#
# COMPACT_ATOMS: atom_id res chain seq x y z
N MET A 1 19.72 16.70 20.60
CA MET A 1 18.76 16.83 19.47
C MET A 1 18.31 15.45 19.02
N PRO A 2 17.02 15.08 19.17
CA PRO A 2 16.55 13.76 18.78
C PRO A 2 16.40 13.64 17.25
N LYS A 3 17.14 12.71 16.63
CA LYS A 3 17.04 12.41 15.19
C LYS A 3 15.91 11.40 14.93
N MET A 4 15.08 11.66 13.93
CA MET A 4 14.04 10.69 13.52
C MET A 4 14.68 9.36 13.12
N LYS A 5 14.30 8.29 13.82
CA LYS A 5 14.74 6.92 13.53
C LYS A 5 13.74 6.26 12.60
N THR A 6 14.24 5.43 11.69
CA THR A 6 13.39 4.61 10.82
C THR A 6 12.72 3.50 11.63
N HIS A 7 11.42 3.32 11.44
CA HIS A 7 10.69 2.23 12.07
C HIS A 7 11.15 0.89 11.47
N LYS A 8 11.89 0.10 12.26
CA LYS A 8 12.54 -1.14 11.78
C LYS A 8 11.53 -2.18 11.27
N GLY A 9 10.34 -2.26 11.87
CA GLY A 9 9.28 -3.15 11.40
C GLY A 9 8.73 -2.75 10.02
N ALA A 10 8.62 -1.46 9.74
CA ALA A 10 8.16 -0.95 8.45
C ALA A 10 9.25 -1.13 7.40
N SER A 11 10.51 -0.91 7.78
CA SER A 11 11.65 -1.18 6.89
C SER A 11 11.61 -2.64 6.43
N LYS A 12 11.52 -3.64 7.32
CA LYS A 12 11.50 -5.05 6.92
C LYS A 12 10.39 -5.44 5.93
N ARG A 13 9.25 -4.74 5.93
CA ARG A 13 8.05 -5.08 5.14
C ARG A 13 7.93 -4.32 3.82
N PHE A 14 8.42 -3.07 3.78
CA PHE A 14 8.24 -2.18 2.63
C PHE A 14 9.57 -1.88 1.96
N ARG A 15 9.58 -1.88 0.62
CA ARG A 15 10.74 -1.53 -0.20
C ARG A 15 10.38 -0.37 -1.12
N ILE A 16 11.34 0.52 -1.36
CA ILE A 16 11.18 1.68 -2.23
C ILE A 16 11.68 1.32 -3.63
N THR A 17 10.89 1.63 -4.64
CA THR A 17 11.29 1.51 -6.03
C THR A 17 12.14 2.70 -6.46
N LYS A 18 12.92 2.55 -7.54
CA LYS A 18 13.68 3.67 -8.14
C LYS A 18 12.81 4.91 -8.42
N LYS A 19 11.51 4.72 -8.71
CA LYS A 19 10.54 5.80 -8.97
C LYS A 19 9.87 6.37 -7.71
N GLY A 20 10.30 5.98 -6.52
CA GLY A 20 9.74 6.47 -5.26
C GLY A 20 8.35 5.93 -4.92
N LYS A 21 7.94 4.77 -5.47
CA LYS A 21 6.72 4.04 -5.05
C LYS A 21 7.06 2.92 -4.05
N LEU A 22 6.16 2.66 -3.10
CA LEU A 22 6.30 1.56 -2.13
C LEU A 22 5.81 0.23 -2.70
N LYS A 23 6.65 -0.80 -2.57
CA LYS A 23 6.33 -2.20 -2.85
C LYS A 23 6.15 -2.98 -1.56
N HIS A 24 5.22 -3.92 -1.58
CA HIS A 24 5.01 -4.90 -0.51
C HIS A 24 4.63 -6.27 -1.08
N TYR A 25 4.77 -7.32 -0.27
CA TYR A 25 4.24 -8.64 -0.60
C TYR A 25 2.75 -8.73 -0.22
N ASN A 26 1.99 -9.52 -0.97
CA ASN A 26 0.58 -9.74 -0.71
C ASN A 26 0.37 -10.67 0.48
N ALA A 27 -0.67 -10.41 1.27
CA ALA A 27 -1.04 -11.25 2.40
C ALA A 27 -1.69 -12.56 1.94
N GLY A 28 -1.59 -13.61 2.76
CA GLY A 28 -2.30 -14.87 2.53
C GLY A 28 -1.58 -15.90 1.64
N HIS A 29 -0.29 -15.74 1.35
CA HIS A 29 0.50 -16.77 0.66
C HIS A 29 1.14 -17.81 1.62
N SER A 30 1.22 -17.54 2.92
CA SER A 30 1.99 -18.42 3.83
C SER A 30 1.33 -19.78 4.09
N HIS A 31 0.03 -19.81 4.42
CA HIS A 31 -0.68 -21.02 4.87
C HIS A 31 -1.98 -21.26 4.09
N MET A 32 -2.52 -22.49 4.14
CA MET A 32 -3.73 -22.93 3.41
C MET A 32 -3.67 -22.59 1.92
N GLN A 33 -2.69 -23.15 1.21
CA GLN A 33 -2.58 -22.97 -0.25
C GLN A 33 -3.41 -23.99 -1.03
N SER A 34 -3.69 -25.16 -0.45
CA SER A 34 -4.44 -26.24 -1.10
C SER A 34 -5.87 -25.83 -1.45
N GLY A 35 -6.55 -25.04 -0.61
CA GLY A 35 -7.90 -24.53 -0.87
C GLY A 35 -7.97 -23.28 -1.77
N LYS A 36 -6.84 -22.80 -2.30
CA LYS A 36 -6.79 -21.60 -3.15
C LYS A 36 -6.64 -22.01 -4.60
N SER A 37 -7.43 -21.37 -5.48
CA SER A 37 -7.28 -21.58 -6.92
C SER A 37 -5.85 -21.28 -7.39
N PRO A 38 -5.33 -21.99 -8.40
CA PRO A 38 -3.99 -21.75 -8.94
C PRO A 38 -3.78 -20.30 -9.38
N LYS A 39 -4.83 -19.67 -9.94
CA LYS A 39 -4.83 -18.25 -10.34
C LYS A 39 -4.60 -17.33 -9.13
N ARG A 40 -5.28 -17.57 -8.01
CA ARG A 40 -5.11 -16.77 -6.79
C ARG A 40 -3.70 -16.93 -6.22
N ARG A 41 -3.19 -18.16 -6.13
CA ARG A 41 -1.80 -18.44 -5.68
C ARG A 41 -0.77 -17.67 -6.51
N ARG A 42 -0.91 -17.67 -7.84
CA ARG A 42 -0.01 -16.94 -8.75
C ARG A 42 -0.04 -15.42 -8.54
N SER A 43 -1.21 -14.86 -8.26
CA SER A 43 -1.35 -13.43 -7.96
C SER A 43 -0.70 -13.05 -6.64
N LEU A 44 -0.83 -13.89 -5.60
CA LEU A 44 -0.27 -13.62 -4.27
C LEU A 44 1.27 -13.69 -4.24
N ARG A 45 1.90 -14.42 -5.17
CA ARG A 45 3.36 -14.52 -5.29
C ARG A 45 4.03 -13.21 -5.73
N LYS A 46 3.35 -12.40 -6.53
CA LYS A 46 3.94 -11.18 -7.09
C LYS A 46 3.85 -10.03 -6.08
N PRO A 47 4.91 -9.24 -5.89
CA PRO A 47 4.83 -8.03 -5.07
C PRO A 47 3.92 -7.00 -5.72
N SER A 48 3.09 -6.33 -4.92
CA SER A 48 2.18 -5.28 -5.36
C SER A 48 2.71 -3.91 -4.96
N LEU A 49 2.20 -2.88 -5.64
CA LEU A 49 2.35 -1.50 -5.21
C LEU A 49 1.34 -1.22 -4.09
N LEU A 50 1.79 -0.44 -3.10
CA LEU A 50 0.92 0.00 -2.02
C LEU A 50 -0.12 0.99 -2.54
N ALA A 51 -1.34 0.89 -2.03
CA ALA A 51 -2.41 1.84 -2.32
C ALA A 51 -2.00 3.27 -1.95
N PRO A 52 -2.45 4.28 -2.72
CA PRO A 52 -2.09 5.69 -2.51
C PRO A 52 -2.44 6.20 -1.10
N GLU A 53 -3.56 5.75 -0.54
CA GLU A 53 -4.09 6.16 0.76
C GLU A 53 -3.18 5.79 1.95
N HIS A 54 -2.41 4.70 1.82
CA HIS A 54 -1.51 4.22 2.87
C HIS A 54 -0.07 4.70 2.66
N ALA A 55 0.27 5.14 1.44
CA ALA A 55 1.63 5.50 1.08
C ALA A 55 2.20 6.62 1.95
N GLY A 56 1.42 7.68 2.22
CA GLY A 56 1.86 8.82 3.04
C GLY A 56 2.21 8.42 4.49
N ARG A 57 1.41 7.53 5.10
CA ARG A 57 1.65 7.03 6.46
C ARG A 57 2.92 6.21 6.55
N VAL A 58 3.15 5.31 5.59
CA VAL A 58 4.34 4.45 5.55
C VAL A 58 5.61 5.25 5.23
N ALA A 59 5.51 6.25 4.37
CA ALA A 59 6.62 7.15 4.05
C ALA A 59 7.16 7.89 5.28
N LYS A 60 6.25 8.39 6.15
CA LYS A 60 6.61 9.04 7.41
C LYS A 60 7.39 8.10 8.35
N LEU A 61 6.99 6.83 8.43
CA LEU A 61 7.67 5.81 9.25
C LEU A 61 9.07 5.45 8.74
N LEU A 62 9.29 5.58 7.43
CA LEU A 62 10.59 5.31 6.80
C LEU A 62 11.48 6.56 6.69
N GLY A 63 10.94 7.75 6.97
CA GLY A 63 11.66 9.01 6.85
C GLY A 63 12.03 9.38 5.40
N VAL A 64 11.25 8.90 4.41
CA VAL A 64 11.53 9.12 2.98
C VAL A 64 10.45 10.00 2.35
N ARG A 65 10.85 10.95 1.50
CA ARG A 65 9.95 11.74 0.65
C ARG A 65 9.55 10.93 -0.58
N MET A 66 8.25 10.71 -0.78
CA MET A 66 7.72 9.97 -1.93
C MET A 66 7.22 10.90 -3.03
N VAL A 67 7.17 10.38 -4.26
CA VAL A 67 6.45 11.02 -5.37
C VAL A 67 4.96 10.90 -5.05
N SER A 68 4.29 12.04 -4.98
CA SER A 68 2.89 12.16 -4.56
C SER A 68 2.01 11.12 -5.26
N PRO A 69 1.19 10.33 -4.54
CA PRO A 69 0.11 9.63 -5.20
C PRO A 69 -0.84 10.68 -5.81
N PRO A 70 -1.47 10.40 -6.97
CA PRO A 70 -2.52 11.27 -7.49
C PRO A 70 -3.61 11.43 -6.42
N PRO A 71 -4.23 12.62 -6.28
CA PRO A 71 -5.32 12.82 -5.34
C PRO A 71 -6.42 11.82 -5.69
N THR A 72 -6.61 10.81 -4.83
CA THR A 72 -7.75 9.91 -4.95
C THR A 72 -8.99 10.74 -4.63
N PRO A 73 -10.00 10.78 -5.53
CA PRO A 73 -11.25 11.46 -5.21
C PRO A 73 -11.86 10.80 -3.97
N PRO A 74 -12.44 11.60 -3.05
CA PRO A 74 -13.10 11.06 -1.87
C PRO A 74 -14.23 10.14 -2.31
N GLN A 75 -14.12 8.85 -1.98
CA GLN A 75 -15.21 7.88 -2.12
C GLN A 75 -16.25 8.15 -1.03
N ASN A 76 -16.99 9.27 -1.12
CA ASN A 76 -18.21 9.43 -0.34
C ASN A 76 -19.41 9.10 -1.25
N PRO A 77 -20.05 7.92 -1.09
CA PRO A 77 -21.20 7.54 -1.92
C PRO A 77 -22.46 8.38 -1.66
N GLN A 78 -22.50 9.21 -0.61
CA GLN A 78 -23.74 9.84 -0.13
C GLN A 78 -24.14 11.16 -0.79
N LYS A 79 -23.33 11.79 -1.67
CA LYS A 79 -23.66 13.11 -2.25
C LYS A 79 -24.18 13.11 -3.70
N LYS A 80 -24.27 11.95 -4.38
CA LYS A 80 -24.77 11.88 -5.77
C LYS A 80 -26.31 11.80 -5.90
N ALA A 81 -27.03 11.69 -4.79
CA ALA A 81 -28.49 11.49 -4.81
C ALA A 81 -29.30 12.81 -4.78
N GLU A 82 -28.69 13.96 -4.45
CA GLU A 82 -29.42 15.23 -4.29
C GLU A 82 -29.34 16.18 -5.50
N GLU A 83 -28.47 15.90 -6.48
CA GLU A 83 -28.29 16.76 -7.66
C GLU A 83 -29.14 16.35 -8.87
N LYS A 84 -30.02 15.35 -8.69
CA LYS A 84 -31.11 15.01 -9.64
C LYS A 84 -32.45 15.33 -9.00
N LYS A 85 -32.74 16.61 -8.87
CA LYS A 85 -34.09 17.13 -8.66
C LYS A 85 -34.31 18.31 -9.60
#